data_AF-A0A554VLJ9-F1
#
_entry.id   AF-A0A554VLJ9-F1
#
_cell.length_a   1.000
_cell.length_b   1.000
_cell.length_c   1.000
_cell.angle_alpha   90.00
_cell.angle_beta   90.00
_cell.angle_gamma   90.00
#
_symmetry.space_group_name_H-M   'P 1'
#
loop_
_entity.id
_entity.type
_entity.pdbx_description
1 polymer ?
#
loop_
_entity_poly.entity_id
_entity_poly.type
_entity_poly.pdbx_seq_one_letter_code
_entity_poly.pdbx_strand_id
1 'polypeptide(L)'
;MNSLKSFGIAILSCLLLIMTSCEVDQDVSNEDAIEQQNDAVLKTIEKWGFSKDVIEDLGDYYLVDGDIVFDKNAKYPDPEDPVSKQRRHPQSVTISNVRVYINPGMDANWRNASVQAINRWNSVNSKLKLSVTTSSSNSHIQIMYDSQDPSINLASNVFGRGTFPTGNGLPGRGIWVNPDFNSPGLCGNAITQNMRIANVQHEIGHNVGITHTNQSFGSLIPGTPNLDALSVMNGGKACTINNFSNGDKTAIRYLFPNTPTPPVVTPKTFYRFYNSGAVDHFYSTNRSAPSGYRLEGAIGKVFDKKVAGTIPLYKAYNRNAKNHFYSTNRGEVANAAGYQYQGVAGYVYSSRGSGRIPLYRFYNSTVVNHFYTTNRNEGNGAAGYRYEGVACYILR
;
A
#
# COMPACT_ATOMS: atom_id res chain seq x y z
N MET A 1 -5.87 -30.46 -95.23
CA MET A 1 -7.02 -30.80 -94.35
C MET A 1 -7.52 -29.48 -93.77
N ASN A 2 -8.44 -28.79 -94.44
CA ASN A 2 -9.91 -28.77 -94.17
C ASN A 2 -10.23 -28.50 -92.69
N SER A 3 -11.11 -27.60 -92.25
CA SER A 3 -11.93 -26.52 -92.84
C SER A 3 -12.86 -26.01 -91.70
N LEU A 4 -13.51 -24.86 -91.90
CA LEU A 4 -14.65 -24.23 -91.18
C LEU A 4 -14.28 -23.35 -89.96
N LYS A 5 -14.39 -22.01 -89.98
CA LYS A 5 -15.51 -21.06 -90.29
C LYS A 5 -16.76 -21.35 -89.41
N SER A 6 -17.48 -20.42 -88.77
CA SER A 6 -17.73 -18.98 -88.99
C SER A 6 -18.72 -18.45 -87.93
N PHE A 7 -18.70 -17.11 -87.66
CA PHE A 7 -19.83 -16.21 -87.26
C PHE A 7 -20.59 -16.50 -85.94
N GLY A 8 -21.07 -15.57 -85.12
CA GLY A 8 -21.26 -14.12 -85.12
C GLY A 8 -22.22 -13.83 -83.93
N ILE A 9 -22.16 -12.69 -83.25
CA ILE A 9 -23.24 -11.68 -83.21
C ILE A 9 -22.80 -10.62 -82.20
N ALA A 10 -22.76 -9.36 -82.64
CA ALA A 10 -22.77 -8.20 -81.79
C ALA A 10 -24.22 -7.72 -81.65
N ILE A 11 -24.72 -7.52 -80.43
CA ILE A 11 -25.93 -6.72 -80.18
C ILE A 11 -25.61 -5.68 -79.10
N LEU A 12 -25.76 -4.44 -79.56
CA LEU A 12 -25.79 -3.18 -78.85
C LEU A 12 -27.07 -3.08 -78.00
N SER A 13 -26.98 -2.69 -76.73
CA SER A 13 -28.09 -1.99 -76.08
C SER A 13 -27.60 -1.08 -74.95
N CYS A 14 -27.70 0.23 -75.21
CA CYS A 14 -27.86 1.25 -74.18
C CYS A 14 -29.12 0.97 -73.37
N LEU A 15 -29.12 1.22 -72.06
CA LEU A 15 -29.97 2.25 -71.40
C LEU A 15 -29.83 2.22 -69.86
N LEU A 16 -29.50 3.39 -69.34
CA LEU A 16 -29.89 4.03 -68.08
C LEU A 16 -30.69 3.26 -66.99
N LEU A 17 -30.11 3.36 -65.78
CA LEU A 17 -30.68 3.85 -64.50
C LEU A 17 -31.55 2.96 -63.59
N ILE A 18 -31.02 2.89 -62.35
CA ILE A 18 -31.64 2.79 -61.02
C ILE A 18 -32.06 1.40 -60.54
N MET A 19 -31.22 0.83 -59.67
CA MET A 19 -31.64 0.24 -58.40
C MET A 19 -30.53 0.49 -57.35
N THR A 20 -30.84 1.31 -56.35
CA THR A 20 -30.07 1.45 -55.12
C THR A 20 -30.41 0.29 -54.17
N SER A 21 -29.43 -0.38 -53.59
CA SER A 21 -29.58 -1.03 -52.26
C SER A 21 -28.23 -1.40 -51.66
N CYS A 22 -27.82 -0.61 -50.67
CA CYS A 22 -26.82 -0.81 -49.62
C CYS A 22 -25.66 -1.79 -49.89
N GLU A 23 -24.52 -1.25 -50.28
CA GLU A 23 -23.22 -1.83 -49.92
C GLU A 23 -22.92 -1.32 -48.50
N VAL A 24 -22.86 -2.24 -47.53
CA VAL A 24 -22.57 -1.92 -46.14
C VAL A 24 -21.11 -1.49 -46.06
N ASP A 25 -20.90 -0.23 -45.68
CA ASP A 25 -19.62 0.27 -45.18
C ASP A 25 -19.08 -0.73 -44.15
N GLN A 26 -17.88 -1.25 -44.39
CA GLN A 26 -17.10 -1.81 -43.30
C GLN A 26 -16.61 -0.62 -42.46
N ASP A 27 -17.50 -0.13 -41.61
CA ASP A 27 -17.12 0.36 -40.30
C ASP A 27 -16.30 -0.76 -39.66
N VAL A 28 -14.97 -0.61 -39.69
CA VAL A 28 -14.11 -1.29 -38.73
C VAL A 28 -14.53 -0.71 -37.38
N SER A 29 -15.51 -1.36 -36.76
CA SER A 29 -15.96 -1.03 -35.43
C SER A 29 -14.73 -1.12 -34.54
N ASN A 30 -14.35 0.05 -34.03
CA ASN A 30 -13.24 0.27 -33.13
C ASN A 30 -13.61 -0.26 -31.73
N GLU A 31 -14.22 -1.45 -31.64
CA GLU A 31 -14.74 -2.01 -30.40
C GLU A 31 -13.60 -2.42 -29.45
N ASP A 32 -12.52 -3.00 -29.97
CA ASP A 32 -11.35 -3.38 -29.17
C ASP A 32 -10.56 -2.18 -28.61
N ALA A 33 -10.57 -1.04 -29.33
CA ALA A 33 -9.87 0.17 -28.90
C ALA A 33 -10.69 1.02 -27.91
N ILE A 34 -12.02 0.86 -27.90
CA ILE A 34 -12.93 1.60 -27.03
C ILE A 34 -13.12 0.87 -25.68
N GLU A 35 -13.00 -0.46 -25.63
CA GLU A 35 -13.17 -1.22 -24.38
C GLU A 35 -11.98 -1.07 -23.41
N GLN A 36 -10.76 -0.93 -23.92
CA GLN A 36 -9.56 -0.67 -23.10
C GLN A 36 -9.59 0.69 -22.36
N GLN A 37 -10.44 1.63 -22.79
CA GLN A 37 -10.46 2.98 -22.21
C GLN A 37 -11.35 3.09 -20.96
N ASN A 38 -12.10 2.04 -20.57
CA ASN A 38 -13.06 2.08 -19.46
C ASN A 38 -12.91 1.00 -18.38
N ASP A 39 -11.88 0.16 -18.43
CA ASP A 39 -11.65 -0.81 -17.36
C ASP A 39 -11.23 -0.09 -16.05
N ALA A 40 -12.13 -0.15 -15.06
CA ALA A 40 -11.93 0.50 -13.76
C ALA A 40 -10.79 -0.15 -12.96
N VAL A 41 -10.54 -1.44 -13.14
CA VAL A 41 -9.44 -2.17 -12.52
C VAL A 41 -8.12 -1.77 -13.20
N LEU A 42 -8.06 -1.64 -14.53
CA LEU A 42 -6.87 -1.15 -15.23
C LEU A 42 -6.47 0.26 -14.77
N LYS A 43 -7.44 1.19 -14.77
CA LYS A 43 -7.21 2.56 -14.27
C LYS A 43 -6.75 2.57 -12.82
N THR A 44 -7.25 1.63 -12.02
CA THR A 44 -6.85 1.45 -10.63
C THR A 44 -5.39 0.97 -10.56
N ILE A 45 -5.00 -0.05 -11.32
CA ILE A 45 -3.63 -0.58 -11.42
C ILE A 45 -2.64 0.51 -11.87
N GLU A 46 -2.97 1.27 -12.91
CA GLU A 46 -2.14 2.37 -13.41
C GLU A 46 -1.98 3.49 -12.38
N LYS A 47 -3.09 3.88 -11.72
CA LYS A 47 -3.08 4.87 -10.64
C LYS A 47 -2.22 4.41 -9.46
N TRP A 48 -2.05 3.11 -9.28
CA TRP A 48 -1.19 2.54 -8.25
C TRP A 48 0.30 2.56 -8.61
N GLY A 49 0.63 3.10 -9.79
CA GLY A 49 1.99 3.35 -10.25
C GLY A 49 2.63 2.18 -10.98
N PHE A 50 1.85 1.14 -11.32
CA PHE A 50 2.31 0.14 -12.27
C PHE A 50 2.33 0.74 -13.67
N SER A 51 3.45 0.57 -14.36
CA SER A 51 3.58 1.03 -15.73
C SER A 51 2.87 0.06 -16.68
N LYS A 52 2.32 0.55 -17.79
CA LYS A 52 1.55 -0.27 -18.74
C LYS A 52 2.34 -1.47 -19.29
N ASP A 53 3.66 -1.34 -19.41
CA ASP A 53 4.56 -2.38 -19.90
C ASP A 53 4.71 -3.58 -18.97
N VAL A 54 4.32 -3.43 -17.70
CA VAL A 54 4.26 -4.54 -16.75
C VAL A 54 2.82 -5.04 -16.54
N ILE A 55 1.84 -4.59 -17.33
CA ILE A 55 0.43 -5.00 -17.20
C ILE A 55 0.03 -5.79 -18.45
N GLU A 56 -0.20 -7.08 -18.27
CA GLU A 56 -0.72 -8.00 -19.27
C GLU A 56 -2.23 -8.20 -19.06
N ASP A 57 -3.03 -8.00 -20.11
CA ASP A 57 -4.45 -8.33 -20.10
C ASP A 57 -4.64 -9.79 -20.51
N LEU A 58 -5.17 -10.62 -19.62
CA LEU A 58 -5.37 -12.06 -19.84
C LEU A 58 -6.86 -12.43 -19.90
N GLY A 59 -7.72 -11.50 -20.29
CA GLY A 59 -9.16 -11.72 -20.41
C GLY A 59 -9.88 -11.36 -19.12
N ASP A 60 -10.16 -12.33 -18.25
CA ASP A 60 -10.92 -12.11 -16.99
C ASP A 60 -10.13 -11.36 -15.91
N TYR A 61 -8.82 -11.24 -16.08
CA TYR A 61 -7.92 -10.63 -15.11
C TYR A 61 -6.74 -9.92 -15.77
N TYR A 62 -6.21 -8.92 -15.08
CA TYR A 62 -4.89 -8.34 -15.37
C TYR A 62 -3.82 -9.09 -14.62
N LEU A 63 -2.75 -9.43 -15.33
CA LEU A 63 -1.49 -9.85 -14.76
C LEU A 63 -0.55 -8.66 -14.72
N VAL A 64 0.00 -8.37 -13.55
CA VAL A 64 0.87 -7.23 -13.32
C VAL A 64 2.22 -7.71 -12.81
N ASP A 65 3.29 -7.19 -13.38
CA ASP A 65 4.69 -7.51 -13.05
C ASP A 65 5.06 -9.00 -13.14
N GLY A 66 4.29 -9.78 -13.91
CA GLY A 66 4.51 -11.20 -14.17
C GLY A 66 3.93 -12.16 -13.13
N ASP A 67 3.58 -11.70 -11.93
CA ASP A 67 3.15 -12.55 -10.81
C ASP A 67 1.96 -11.99 -9.97
N ILE A 68 1.44 -10.79 -10.25
CA ILE A 68 0.29 -10.21 -9.55
C ILE A 68 -0.99 -10.31 -10.38
N VAL A 69 -2.05 -10.87 -9.84
CA VAL A 69 -3.35 -10.97 -10.55
C VAL A 69 -4.42 -10.05 -9.96
N PHE A 70 -5.06 -9.27 -10.83
CA PHE A 70 -6.26 -8.48 -10.53
C PHE A 70 -7.44 -8.97 -11.36
N ASP A 71 -8.46 -9.50 -10.70
CA ASP A 71 -9.71 -9.90 -11.33
C ASP A 71 -10.48 -8.64 -11.77
N LYS A 72 -10.85 -8.57 -13.06
CA LYS A 72 -11.54 -7.39 -13.61
C LYS A 72 -12.91 -7.15 -12.98
N ASN A 73 -13.52 -8.20 -12.42
CA ASN A 73 -14.83 -8.13 -11.77
C ASN A 73 -14.74 -7.81 -10.27
N ALA A 74 -13.53 -7.67 -9.72
CA ALA A 74 -13.32 -7.33 -8.31
C ALA A 74 -13.17 -5.81 -8.09
N LYS A 75 -13.47 -5.35 -6.87
CA LYS A 75 -13.29 -3.94 -6.46
C LYS A 75 -12.05 -3.78 -5.60
N TYR A 76 -11.23 -2.80 -5.97
CA TYR A 76 -9.94 -2.53 -5.37
C TYR A 76 -9.84 -1.08 -4.84
N PRO A 77 -9.48 -0.83 -3.57
CA PRO A 77 -9.39 0.52 -2.99
C PRO A 77 -8.07 1.23 -3.34
N ASP A 78 -8.10 2.56 -3.51
CA ASP A 78 -6.91 3.39 -3.76
C ASP A 78 -5.84 3.34 -2.63
N PRO A 79 -4.54 3.26 -2.95
CA PRO A 79 -3.44 3.34 -2.00
C PRO A 79 -3.09 4.79 -1.65
N GLU A 80 -2.69 5.03 -0.41
CA GLU A 80 -2.49 6.40 0.12
C GLU A 80 -1.11 7.03 -0.20
N ASP A 81 -0.13 6.36 -0.84
CA ASP A 81 1.20 6.96 -1.15
C ASP A 81 2.13 6.08 -2.05
N PRO A 82 2.89 6.60 -3.05
CA PRO A 82 3.77 5.79 -3.93
C PRO A 82 5.30 5.97 -3.66
N VAL A 83 5.91 5.14 -2.81
CA VAL A 83 7.38 4.85 -2.78
C VAL A 83 7.66 3.39 -2.35
N SER A 84 8.76 2.77 -2.81
CA SER A 84 9.23 1.43 -2.39
C SER A 84 9.22 1.26 -0.87
N LYS A 85 8.33 0.40 -0.33
CA LYS A 85 8.04 0.23 1.10
C LYS A 85 7.52 -1.19 1.33
N GLN A 86 7.73 -1.81 2.50
CA GLN A 86 6.98 -3.04 2.83
C GLN A 86 5.49 -2.71 2.95
N ARG A 87 4.67 -3.30 2.09
CA ARG A 87 3.31 -2.81 1.87
C ARG A 87 2.26 -3.90 2.08
N ARG A 88 1.13 -3.48 2.65
CA ARG A 88 -0.07 -4.29 2.84
C ARG A 88 -1.02 -4.03 1.68
N HIS A 89 -1.56 -5.11 1.10
CA HIS A 89 -2.69 -5.05 0.18
C HIS A 89 -3.90 -4.37 0.90
N PRO A 90 -4.75 -3.58 0.21
CA PRO A 90 -5.85 -2.88 0.88
C PRO A 90 -6.81 -3.81 1.63
N GLN A 91 -7.00 -5.02 1.10
CA GLN A 91 -7.75 -6.10 1.76
C GLN A 91 -6.84 -6.91 2.67
N SER A 92 -7.41 -7.48 3.74
CA SER A 92 -6.60 -8.21 4.70
C SER A 92 -7.25 -9.41 5.30
N VAL A 93 -6.40 -10.40 5.53
CA VAL A 93 -6.77 -11.64 6.19
C VAL A 93 -7.12 -11.35 7.64
N THR A 94 -8.36 -11.66 8.01
CA THR A 94 -8.88 -11.48 9.37
C THR A 94 -8.84 -12.78 10.17
N ILE A 95 -8.68 -13.93 9.50
CA ILE A 95 -8.51 -15.22 10.13
C ILE A 95 -7.04 -15.46 10.53
N SER A 96 -6.84 -16.28 11.56
CA SER A 96 -5.48 -16.62 12.05
C SER A 96 -5.09 -18.06 11.78
N ASN A 97 -6.03 -18.94 11.44
CA ASN A 97 -5.76 -20.34 11.10
C ASN A 97 -6.06 -20.55 9.61
N VAL A 98 -5.01 -20.74 8.81
CA VAL A 98 -5.10 -20.87 7.36
C VAL A 98 -4.67 -22.27 6.95
N ARG A 99 -5.64 -23.06 6.48
CA ARG A 99 -5.41 -24.37 5.85
C ARG A 99 -4.88 -24.22 4.44
N VAL A 100 -3.79 -24.92 4.14
CA VAL A 100 -3.08 -24.92 2.85
C VAL A 100 -3.14 -26.33 2.27
N TYR A 101 -3.73 -26.47 1.09
CA TYR A 101 -3.67 -27.71 0.32
C TYR A 101 -2.47 -27.68 -0.60
N ILE A 102 -1.69 -28.76 -0.61
CA ILE A 102 -0.55 -28.93 -1.52
C ILE A 102 -0.92 -30.04 -2.49
N ASN A 103 -0.96 -29.74 -3.78
CA ASN A 103 -1.41 -30.68 -4.80
C ASN A 103 -0.46 -31.90 -4.86
N PRO A 104 -0.97 -33.14 -4.70
CA PRO A 104 -0.15 -34.34 -4.68
C PRO A 104 0.51 -34.65 -6.03
N GLY A 105 0.00 -34.10 -7.13
CA GLY A 105 0.60 -34.24 -8.47
C GLY A 105 1.91 -33.47 -8.67
N MET A 106 2.27 -32.58 -7.75
CA MET A 106 3.58 -31.92 -7.75
C MET A 106 4.69 -32.91 -7.36
N ASP A 107 5.92 -32.71 -7.82
CA ASP A 107 7.06 -33.55 -7.41
C ASP A 107 7.42 -33.41 -5.91
N ALA A 108 8.27 -34.31 -5.41
CA ALA A 108 8.68 -34.31 -4.01
C ALA A 108 9.46 -33.05 -3.59
N ASN A 109 10.26 -32.46 -4.48
CA ASN A 109 11.07 -31.29 -4.16
C ASN A 109 10.19 -30.06 -3.92
N TRP A 110 9.18 -29.85 -4.76
CA TRP A 110 8.24 -28.75 -4.65
C TRP A 110 7.25 -28.95 -3.49
N ARG A 111 6.75 -30.17 -3.25
CA ARG A 111 5.92 -30.43 -2.06
C ARG A 111 6.70 -30.19 -0.76
N ASN A 112 7.95 -30.65 -0.70
CA ASN A 112 8.82 -30.41 0.45
C ASN A 112 9.14 -28.92 0.62
N ALA A 113 9.33 -28.19 -0.49
CA ALA A 113 9.53 -26.75 -0.46
C ALA A 113 8.32 -26.01 0.12
N SER A 114 7.11 -26.38 -0.29
CA SER A 114 5.87 -25.81 0.23
C SER A 114 5.70 -26.03 1.72
N VAL A 115 6.00 -27.22 2.23
CA VAL A 115 5.98 -27.52 3.67
C VAL A 115 7.03 -26.68 4.42
N GLN A 116 8.23 -26.53 3.87
CA GLN A 116 9.26 -25.70 4.50
C GLN A 116 8.92 -24.21 4.49
N ALA A 117 8.28 -23.69 3.43
CA ALA A 117 7.79 -22.32 3.38
C ALA A 117 6.73 -22.08 4.47
N ILE A 118 5.77 -23.00 4.61
CA ILE A 118 4.78 -23.00 5.71
C ILE A 118 5.47 -22.97 7.08
N ASN A 119 6.52 -23.78 7.28
CA ASN A 119 7.28 -23.81 8.53
C ASN A 119 8.00 -22.48 8.79
N ARG A 120 8.56 -21.82 7.76
CA ARG A 120 9.18 -20.49 7.91
C ARG A 120 8.15 -19.47 8.38
N TRP A 121 6.96 -19.44 7.79
CA TRP A 121 5.85 -18.59 8.23
C TRP A 121 5.44 -18.87 9.68
N ASN A 122 5.27 -20.14 10.05
CA ASN A 122 4.89 -20.54 11.41
C ASN A 122 5.99 -20.27 12.47
N SER A 123 7.26 -20.19 12.05
CA SER A 123 8.39 -19.87 12.94
C SER A 123 8.39 -18.41 13.41
N VAL A 124 7.68 -17.53 12.70
CA VAL A 124 7.53 -16.13 13.12
C VAL A 124 6.53 -16.08 14.27
N ASN A 125 6.96 -15.49 15.39
CA ASN A 125 6.12 -15.32 16.58
C ASN A 125 4.95 -14.36 16.32
N SER A 126 3.89 -14.88 15.71
CA SER A 126 2.69 -14.19 15.26
C SER A 126 1.46 -15.09 15.48
N LYS A 127 0.28 -14.48 15.40
CA LYS A 127 -1.01 -15.18 15.56
C LYS A 127 -1.34 -16.07 14.37
N LEU A 128 -0.76 -15.80 13.19
CA LEU A 128 -0.97 -16.61 12.00
C LEU A 128 -0.41 -18.02 12.22
N LYS A 129 -1.22 -19.01 11.85
CA LYS A 129 -0.89 -20.43 11.83
C LYS A 129 -1.34 -21.02 10.50
N LEU A 130 -0.38 -21.49 9.73
CA LEU A 130 -0.58 -22.20 8.49
C LEU A 130 -0.56 -23.71 8.77
N SER A 131 -1.53 -24.47 8.28
CA SER A 131 -1.57 -25.93 8.45
C SER A 131 -1.82 -26.63 7.12
N VAL A 132 -1.13 -27.74 6.88
CA VAL A 132 -1.35 -28.54 5.67
C VAL A 132 -2.66 -29.32 5.80
N THR A 133 -3.43 -29.39 4.72
CA THR A 133 -4.62 -30.25 4.61
C THR A 133 -4.57 -31.10 3.34
N THR A 134 -5.19 -32.27 3.38
CA THR A 134 -5.35 -33.17 2.23
C THR A 134 -6.63 -32.89 1.43
N SER A 135 -7.53 -32.04 1.93
CA SER A 135 -8.79 -31.69 1.26
C SER A 135 -8.65 -30.36 0.53
N SER A 136 -8.72 -30.40 -0.80
CA SER A 136 -8.70 -29.18 -1.64
C SER A 136 -9.93 -28.32 -1.39
N SER A 137 -11.12 -28.91 -1.27
CA SER A 137 -12.38 -28.20 -1.02
C SER A 137 -12.45 -27.52 0.34
N ASN A 138 -11.70 -28.01 1.32
CA ASN A 138 -11.66 -27.49 2.69
C ASN A 138 -10.38 -26.66 2.98
N SER A 139 -9.66 -26.26 1.95
CA SER A 139 -8.47 -25.40 2.06
C SER A 139 -8.83 -23.93 1.85
N HIS A 140 -7.99 -23.04 2.34
CA HIS A 140 -8.09 -21.61 1.99
C HIS A 140 -7.10 -21.26 0.88
N ILE A 141 -5.87 -21.78 0.94
CA ILE A 141 -4.84 -21.62 -0.09
C ILE A 141 -4.60 -22.99 -0.74
N GLN A 142 -4.45 -23.02 -2.06
CA GLN A 142 -4.04 -24.19 -2.83
C GLN A 142 -2.71 -23.90 -3.53
N ILE A 143 -1.73 -24.78 -3.34
CA ILE A 143 -0.43 -24.74 -4.01
C ILE A 143 -0.37 -25.85 -5.05
N MET A 144 -0.07 -25.51 -6.30
CA MET A 144 0.02 -26.44 -7.43
C MET A 144 1.00 -25.97 -8.50
N TYR A 145 1.30 -26.80 -9.50
CA TYR A 145 1.92 -26.31 -10.74
C TYR A 145 0.92 -25.48 -11.54
N ASP A 146 1.41 -24.51 -12.28
CA ASP A 146 0.60 -23.76 -13.24
C ASP A 146 -0.10 -24.70 -14.24
N SER A 147 0.61 -25.70 -14.75
CA SER A 147 0.07 -26.70 -15.68
C SER A 147 -1.09 -27.55 -15.12
N GLN A 148 -1.36 -27.47 -13.81
CA GLN A 148 -2.47 -28.18 -13.15
C GLN A 148 -3.74 -27.33 -13.05
N ASP A 149 -3.68 -26.06 -13.47
CA ASP A 149 -4.81 -25.16 -13.60
C ASP A 149 -4.91 -24.69 -15.06
N PRO A 150 -5.92 -25.14 -15.83
CA PRO A 150 -6.01 -24.82 -17.26
C PRO A 150 -6.24 -23.33 -17.54
N SER A 151 -6.60 -22.54 -16.52
CA SER A 151 -6.75 -21.09 -16.64
C SER A 151 -5.44 -20.33 -16.48
N ILE A 152 -4.35 -21.00 -16.12
CA ILE A 152 -3.05 -20.39 -15.82
C ILE A 152 -1.98 -20.96 -16.75
N ASN A 153 -1.17 -20.07 -17.31
CA ASN A 153 0.03 -20.43 -18.07
C ASN A 153 1.12 -19.44 -17.70
N LEU A 154 2.16 -19.89 -16.98
CA LEU A 154 3.24 -19.02 -16.54
C LEU A 154 4.35 -19.00 -17.59
N ALA A 155 4.72 -17.80 -18.04
CA ALA A 155 5.87 -17.63 -18.91
C ALA A 155 7.16 -18.15 -18.25
N SER A 156 8.13 -18.60 -19.05
CA SER A 156 9.39 -19.21 -18.56
C SER A 156 10.25 -18.29 -17.67
N ASN A 157 9.97 -16.99 -17.64
CA ASN A 157 10.62 -16.01 -16.78
C ASN A 157 9.84 -15.72 -15.47
N VAL A 158 8.68 -16.33 -15.27
CA VAL A 158 7.86 -16.21 -14.06
C VAL A 158 8.08 -17.45 -13.20
N PHE A 159 8.55 -17.26 -11.97
CA PHE A 159 8.91 -18.39 -11.10
C PHE A 159 7.72 -18.91 -10.27
N GLY A 160 6.80 -18.03 -9.92
CA GLY A 160 5.59 -18.34 -9.16
C GLY A 160 4.56 -17.22 -9.34
N ARG A 161 3.33 -17.49 -8.93
CA ARG A 161 2.23 -16.54 -8.92
C ARG A 161 1.31 -16.82 -7.75
N GLY A 162 0.90 -15.76 -7.08
CA GLY A 162 0.02 -15.81 -5.92
C GLY A 162 -1.15 -14.86 -6.11
N THR A 163 -2.31 -15.27 -5.61
CA THR A 163 -3.48 -14.37 -5.55
C THR A 163 -3.48 -13.56 -4.26
N PHE A 164 -4.16 -12.40 -4.26
CA PHE A 164 -4.33 -11.57 -3.07
C PHE A 164 -5.61 -11.89 -2.29
N PRO A 165 -5.69 -11.53 -0.99
CA PRO A 165 -6.93 -11.49 -0.23
C PRO A 165 -8.00 -10.64 -0.92
N THR A 166 -9.26 -11.07 -0.84
CA THR A 166 -10.42 -10.28 -1.28
C THR A 166 -11.14 -9.66 -0.07
N GLY A 167 -12.23 -8.92 -0.33
CA GLY A 167 -12.98 -8.20 0.72
C GLY A 167 -13.69 -9.07 1.77
N ASN A 168 -13.60 -10.39 1.67
CA ASN A 168 -14.21 -11.33 2.60
C ASN A 168 -13.33 -11.65 3.84
N GLY A 169 -12.11 -11.11 3.91
CA GLY A 169 -11.18 -11.35 5.03
C GLY A 169 -10.49 -12.71 5.00
N LEU A 170 -10.63 -13.47 3.92
CA LEU A 170 -9.90 -14.72 3.68
C LEU A 170 -8.59 -14.45 2.93
N PRO A 171 -7.59 -15.35 3.02
CA PRO A 171 -6.40 -15.25 2.18
C PRO A 171 -6.74 -15.41 0.69
N GLY A 172 -5.77 -15.07 -0.17
CA GLY A 172 -5.77 -15.49 -1.56
C GLY A 172 -5.97 -17.01 -1.68
N ARG A 173 -6.53 -17.46 -2.80
CA ARG A 173 -6.95 -18.85 -2.98
C ARG A 173 -5.87 -19.72 -3.62
N GLY A 174 -5.02 -19.14 -4.45
CA GLY A 174 -4.14 -19.85 -5.37
C GLY A 174 -2.69 -19.41 -5.27
N ILE A 175 -1.80 -20.41 -5.35
CA ILE A 175 -0.36 -20.30 -5.58
C ILE A 175 -0.02 -21.28 -6.70
N TRP A 176 0.46 -20.78 -7.82
CA TRP A 176 0.94 -21.57 -8.95
C TRP A 176 2.45 -21.41 -9.06
N VAL A 177 3.18 -22.52 -9.06
CA VAL A 177 4.63 -22.52 -9.22
C VAL A 177 5.01 -23.03 -10.60
N ASN A 178 6.01 -22.40 -11.21
CA ASN A 178 6.48 -22.76 -12.55
C ASN A 178 7.71 -23.69 -12.44
N PRO A 179 7.58 -25.01 -12.69
CA PRO A 179 8.72 -25.91 -12.71
C PRO A 179 9.67 -25.65 -13.90
N ASP A 180 9.17 -25.03 -14.97
CA ASP A 180 9.87 -24.74 -16.23
C ASP A 180 10.56 -23.36 -16.23
N PHE A 181 10.62 -22.69 -15.07
CA PHE A 181 11.32 -21.43 -14.91
C PHE A 181 12.77 -21.53 -15.40
N ASN A 182 13.17 -20.64 -16.32
CA ASN A 182 14.48 -20.62 -16.99
C ASN A 182 15.59 -20.10 -16.07
N SER A 183 15.78 -20.77 -14.93
CA SER A 183 16.82 -20.46 -13.95
C SER A 183 18.24 -20.50 -14.55
N PRO A 184 18.61 -21.43 -15.46
CA PRO A 184 19.93 -21.37 -16.08
C PRO A 184 20.16 -20.08 -16.88
N GLY A 185 19.16 -19.63 -17.66
CA GLY A 185 19.26 -18.40 -18.43
C GLY A 185 19.18 -17.12 -17.59
N LEU A 186 18.42 -17.13 -16.50
CA LEU A 186 18.15 -15.94 -15.68
C LEU A 186 19.02 -15.83 -14.42
N CYS A 187 19.34 -16.97 -13.81
CA CYS A 187 20.11 -17.07 -12.56
C CYS A 187 21.50 -17.69 -12.76
N GLY A 188 21.85 -18.11 -13.98
CA GLY A 188 23.12 -18.76 -14.31
C GLY A 188 23.28 -20.18 -13.78
N ASN A 189 22.25 -20.73 -13.12
CA ASN A 189 22.31 -22.03 -12.42
C ASN A 189 20.94 -22.72 -12.43
N ALA A 190 20.90 -24.03 -12.18
CA ALA A 190 19.64 -24.77 -12.02
C ALA A 190 18.87 -24.33 -10.75
N ILE A 191 17.55 -24.58 -10.75
CA ILE A 191 16.68 -24.27 -9.60
C ILE A 191 17.14 -25.04 -8.37
N THR A 192 17.57 -24.32 -7.34
CA THR A 192 17.96 -24.90 -6.05
C THR A 192 16.76 -25.16 -5.15
N GLN A 193 16.93 -26.02 -4.14
CA GLN A 193 15.87 -26.27 -3.18
C GLN A 193 15.51 -25.01 -2.37
N ASN A 194 16.49 -24.15 -2.06
CA ASN A 194 16.20 -22.89 -1.36
C ASN A 194 15.38 -21.93 -2.22
N MET A 195 15.65 -21.87 -3.53
CA MET A 195 14.84 -21.07 -4.46
C MET A 195 13.39 -21.53 -4.47
N ARG A 196 13.12 -22.84 -4.53
CA ARG A 196 11.75 -23.37 -4.42
C ARG A 196 11.06 -22.94 -3.12
N ILE A 197 11.76 -23.06 -1.99
CA ILE A 197 11.21 -22.70 -0.67
C ILE A 197 10.90 -21.20 -0.62
N ALA A 198 11.85 -20.36 -1.06
CA ALA A 198 11.72 -18.91 -1.03
C ALA A 198 10.63 -18.41 -1.99
N ASN A 199 10.47 -19.06 -3.15
CA ASN A 199 9.39 -18.78 -4.09
C ASN A 199 8.02 -19.03 -3.45
N VAL A 200 7.77 -20.23 -2.91
CA VAL A 200 6.49 -20.52 -2.24
C VAL A 200 6.28 -19.60 -1.03
N GLN A 201 7.34 -19.29 -0.29
CA GLN A 201 7.28 -18.36 0.84
C GLN A 201 6.85 -16.95 0.41
N HIS A 202 7.35 -16.47 -0.73
CA HIS A 202 6.97 -15.22 -1.36
C HIS A 202 5.48 -15.22 -1.72
N GLU A 203 5.02 -16.26 -2.43
CA GLU A 203 3.62 -16.34 -2.87
C GLU A 203 2.63 -16.42 -1.72
N ILE A 204 2.99 -17.10 -0.61
CA ILE A 204 2.19 -17.05 0.62
C ILE A 204 2.07 -15.60 1.12
N GLY A 205 3.12 -14.78 0.98
CA GLY A 205 3.12 -13.35 1.29
C GLY A 205 2.00 -12.61 0.57
N HIS A 206 1.87 -12.78 -0.75
CA HIS A 206 0.75 -12.23 -1.52
C HIS A 206 -0.60 -12.72 -1.02
N ASN A 207 -0.74 -14.03 -0.80
CA ASN A 207 -1.97 -14.63 -0.29
C ASN A 207 -2.39 -14.12 1.09
N VAL A 208 -1.45 -13.64 1.91
CA VAL A 208 -1.76 -13.03 3.22
C VAL A 208 -1.79 -11.50 3.19
N GLY A 209 -1.64 -10.89 2.01
CA GLY A 209 -1.80 -9.46 1.79
C GLY A 209 -0.53 -8.64 1.94
N ILE A 210 0.65 -9.21 1.71
CA ILE A 210 1.92 -8.47 1.56
C ILE A 210 2.21 -8.28 0.07
N THR A 211 2.50 -7.05 -0.34
CA THR A 211 2.86 -6.71 -1.73
C THR A 211 4.37 -6.55 -1.86
N HIS A 212 4.85 -6.36 -3.09
CA HIS A 212 6.27 -6.16 -3.35
C HIS A 212 6.86 -4.95 -2.62
N THR A 213 8.00 -5.14 -1.93
CA THR A 213 8.58 -4.09 -1.06
C THR A 213 9.44 -3.08 -1.81
N ASN A 214 9.89 -3.44 -3.01
CA ASN A 214 10.62 -2.59 -3.94
C ASN A 214 9.71 -1.86 -4.93
N GLN A 215 8.38 -1.88 -4.72
CA GLN A 215 7.38 -1.27 -5.60
C GLN A 215 6.52 -0.22 -4.90
N SER A 216 5.80 0.58 -5.69
CA SER A 216 4.92 1.66 -5.23
C SER A 216 3.50 1.21 -4.85
N PHE A 217 3.21 -0.09 -4.82
CA PHE A 217 1.86 -0.64 -4.64
C PHE A 217 1.52 -1.13 -3.22
N GLY A 218 0.48 -0.56 -2.57
CA GLY A 218 -0.07 -0.96 -1.24
C GLY A 218 0.07 0.12 -0.14
N SER A 219 -0.02 -0.20 1.15
CA SER A 219 0.21 0.77 2.26
C SER A 219 1.37 0.35 3.16
N LEU A 220 2.24 1.28 3.55
CA LEU A 220 3.40 0.98 4.42
C LEU A 220 2.96 0.27 5.70
N ILE A 221 3.57 -0.87 6.00
CA ILE A 221 3.34 -1.58 7.25
C ILE A 221 4.14 -0.88 8.37
N PRO A 222 3.50 -0.31 9.40
CA PRO A 222 4.18 0.40 10.47
C PRO A 222 5.28 -0.44 11.15
N GLY A 223 6.42 0.21 11.40
CA GLY A 223 7.58 -0.41 12.06
C GLY A 223 8.54 -1.15 11.12
N THR A 224 8.23 -1.26 9.83
CA THR A 224 9.13 -1.80 8.81
C THR A 224 10.08 -0.72 8.25
N PRO A 225 11.27 -1.08 7.75
CA PRO A 225 12.19 -0.12 7.15
C PRO A 225 11.67 0.42 5.81
N ASN A 226 12.11 1.62 5.43
CA ASN A 226 11.76 2.23 4.14
C ASN A 226 12.38 1.49 2.94
N LEU A 227 13.49 0.78 3.14
CA LEU A 227 14.12 -0.08 2.14
C LEU A 227 14.52 -1.38 2.81
N ASP A 228 14.18 -2.49 2.19
CA ASP A 228 14.56 -3.81 2.66
C ASP A 228 15.09 -4.66 1.50
N ALA A 229 16.36 -4.46 1.16
CA ALA A 229 17.01 -5.15 0.05
C ALA A 229 17.05 -6.69 0.21
N LEU A 230 16.85 -7.18 1.44
CA LEU A 230 16.84 -8.60 1.76
C LEU A 230 15.43 -9.17 1.95
N SER A 231 14.39 -8.36 1.77
CA SER A 231 13.01 -8.82 1.90
C SER A 231 12.74 -9.97 0.94
N VAL A 232 12.09 -11.02 1.47
CA VAL A 232 11.54 -12.10 0.65
C VAL A 232 10.42 -11.59 -0.26
N MET A 233 9.89 -10.40 -0.05
CA MET A 233 8.83 -9.82 -0.87
C MET A 233 9.39 -8.80 -1.88
N ASN A 234 10.66 -8.90 -2.29
CA ASN A 234 11.18 -8.11 -3.40
C ASN A 234 10.83 -8.76 -4.75
N GLY A 235 10.09 -8.03 -5.59
CA GLY A 235 9.77 -8.44 -6.96
C GLY A 235 11.03 -8.49 -7.84
N GLY A 236 11.05 -9.43 -8.79
CA GLY A 236 12.17 -9.62 -9.72
C GLY A 236 13.47 -10.12 -9.06
N LYS A 237 13.42 -10.70 -7.85
CA LYS A 237 14.59 -11.19 -7.10
C LYS A 237 14.63 -12.70 -6.88
N ALA A 238 13.87 -13.46 -7.69
CA ALA A 238 13.78 -14.93 -7.65
C ALA A 238 15.12 -15.67 -7.49
N CYS A 239 16.20 -15.17 -8.11
CA CYS A 239 17.52 -15.81 -8.08
C CYS A 239 18.32 -15.57 -6.78
N THR A 240 18.03 -14.49 -6.07
CA THR A 240 18.84 -14.04 -4.91
C THR A 240 18.07 -14.09 -3.59
N ILE A 241 16.77 -14.36 -3.66
CA ILE A 241 15.86 -14.42 -2.54
C ILE A 241 16.17 -15.63 -1.64
N ASN A 242 16.06 -15.44 -0.32
CA ASN A 242 16.44 -16.46 0.65
C ASN A 242 15.36 -16.68 1.72
N ASN A 243 15.53 -16.10 2.91
CA ASN A 243 14.62 -16.27 4.04
C ASN A 243 14.14 -14.89 4.50
N PHE A 244 13.18 -14.84 5.45
CA PHE A 244 12.64 -13.59 5.95
C PHE A 244 13.73 -12.67 6.49
N SER A 245 13.70 -11.42 6.03
CA SER A 245 14.41 -10.32 6.65
C SER A 245 13.80 -9.97 8.02
N ASN A 246 14.43 -9.04 8.74
CA ASN A 246 13.82 -8.46 9.95
C ASN A 246 12.62 -7.57 9.63
N GLY A 247 12.59 -6.95 8.44
CA GLY A 247 11.42 -6.21 7.95
C GLY A 247 10.23 -7.15 7.79
N ASP A 248 10.41 -8.27 7.10
CA ASP A 248 9.35 -9.25 6.84
C ASP A 248 8.75 -9.78 8.14
N LYS A 249 9.59 -10.18 9.10
CA LYS A 249 9.14 -10.62 10.43
C LYS A 249 8.38 -9.53 11.18
N THR A 250 8.67 -8.26 10.93
CA THR A 250 7.96 -7.13 11.52
C THR A 250 6.63 -6.91 10.84
N ALA A 251 6.58 -6.99 9.51
CA ALA A 251 5.33 -6.96 8.76
C ALA A 251 4.36 -8.07 9.19
N ILE A 252 4.84 -9.31 9.29
CA ILE A 252 4.04 -10.47 9.70
C ILE A 252 3.45 -10.26 11.10
N ARG A 253 4.26 -9.79 12.06
CA ARG A 253 3.79 -9.52 13.43
C ARG A 253 2.80 -8.36 13.51
N TYR A 254 2.90 -7.39 12.61
CA TYR A 254 1.96 -6.28 12.52
C TYR A 254 0.61 -6.76 11.96
N LEU A 255 0.62 -7.56 10.89
CA LEU A 255 -0.59 -8.08 10.26
C LEU A 255 -1.30 -9.13 11.13
N PHE A 256 -0.53 -9.93 11.86
CA PHE A 256 -1.02 -11.04 12.67
C PHE A 256 -0.49 -10.96 14.11
N PRO A 257 -0.90 -9.95 14.90
CA PRO A 257 -0.36 -9.76 16.24
C PRO A 257 -0.90 -10.81 17.21
N ASN A 258 -0.02 -11.38 18.05
CA ASN A 258 -0.39 -12.39 19.08
C ASN A 258 -1.39 -11.86 20.10
N THR A 259 -1.33 -10.56 20.37
CA THR A 259 -2.30 -9.82 21.17
C THR A 259 -3.16 -8.99 20.22
N PRO A 260 -4.39 -8.60 20.59
CA PRO A 260 -5.15 -7.61 19.81
C PRO A 260 -4.22 -6.44 19.47
N THR A 261 -4.21 -6.04 18.19
CA THR A 261 -3.44 -4.87 17.72
C THR A 261 -3.65 -3.75 18.73
N PRO A 262 -2.59 -3.08 19.23
CA PRO A 262 -2.77 -1.80 19.91
C PRO A 262 -3.70 -0.97 19.01
N PRO A 263 -4.77 -0.36 19.55
CA PRO A 263 -5.77 0.31 18.72
C PRO A 263 -5.04 1.20 17.73
N VAL A 264 -5.44 1.17 16.45
CA VAL A 264 -4.98 2.15 15.46
C VAL A 264 -5.23 3.50 16.10
N VAL A 265 -4.17 4.13 16.62
CA VAL A 265 -4.33 5.35 17.39
C VAL A 265 -4.55 6.42 16.33
N THR A 266 -5.81 6.71 16.02
CA THR A 266 -6.14 7.71 15.04
C THR A 266 -5.64 9.06 15.57
N PRO A 267 -4.76 9.77 14.83
CA PRO A 267 -4.31 11.07 15.26
C PRO A 267 -5.51 12.02 15.30
N LYS A 268 -5.61 12.81 16.38
CA LYS A 268 -6.68 13.79 16.59
C LYS A 268 -6.27 15.14 16.04
N THR A 269 -7.23 15.85 15.48
CA THR A 269 -7.06 17.24 15.08
C THR A 269 -6.57 18.07 16.26
N PHE A 270 -5.53 18.86 16.04
CA PHE A 270 -4.97 19.79 17.01
C PHE A 270 -5.46 21.19 16.68
N TYR A 271 -6.23 21.77 17.57
CA TYR A 271 -6.89 23.06 17.40
C TYR A 271 -6.11 24.17 18.09
N ARG A 272 -6.11 25.35 17.48
CA ARG A 272 -5.62 26.60 18.06
C ARG A 272 -6.81 27.47 18.46
N PHE A 273 -6.70 28.09 19.63
CA PHE A 273 -7.68 29.01 20.17
C PHE A 273 -6.99 30.29 20.64
N TYR A 274 -7.71 31.40 20.59
CA TYR A 274 -7.20 32.71 21.02
C TYR A 274 -8.12 33.39 22.02
N ASN A 275 -7.53 33.98 23.06
CA ASN A 275 -8.21 34.85 24.02
C ASN A 275 -7.67 36.27 23.91
N SER A 276 -8.44 37.15 23.28
CA SER A 276 -8.05 38.56 23.07
C SER A 276 -7.87 39.37 24.36
N GLY A 277 -8.57 39.02 25.45
CA GLY A 277 -8.46 39.74 26.72
C GLY A 277 -7.23 39.32 27.55
N ALA A 278 -6.73 38.09 27.34
CA ALA A 278 -5.50 37.60 27.93
C ALA A 278 -4.28 37.76 27.00
N VAL A 279 -4.52 38.02 25.71
CA VAL A 279 -3.52 37.92 24.64
C VAL A 279 -2.82 36.56 24.70
N ASP A 280 -3.64 35.49 24.69
CA ASP A 280 -3.14 34.13 24.86
C ASP A 280 -3.61 33.13 23.81
N HIS A 281 -2.72 32.21 23.45
CA HIS A 281 -2.98 31.11 22.53
C HIS A 281 -3.02 29.77 23.28
N PHE A 282 -4.10 29.02 23.06
CA PHE A 282 -4.30 27.69 23.64
C PHE A 282 -4.40 26.63 22.56
N TYR A 283 -3.86 25.43 22.82
CA TYR A 283 -3.84 24.32 21.87
C TYR A 283 -4.34 23.04 22.51
N SER A 284 -5.23 22.34 21.81
CA SER A 284 -5.88 21.13 22.34
C SER A 284 -6.43 20.23 21.25
N THR A 285 -6.56 18.93 21.55
CA THR A 285 -7.29 17.97 20.72
C THR A 285 -8.81 18.02 20.93
N ASN A 286 -9.28 18.76 21.94
CA ASN A 286 -10.71 19.02 22.13
C ASN A 286 -11.11 20.24 21.30
N ARG A 287 -12.15 20.09 20.47
CA ARG A 287 -12.68 21.17 19.62
C ARG A 287 -13.41 22.24 20.42
N SER A 288 -14.00 21.89 21.58
CA SER A 288 -14.72 22.84 22.41
C SER A 288 -13.76 23.86 23.01
N ALA A 289 -14.03 25.14 22.74
CA ALA A 289 -13.19 26.22 23.24
C ALA A 289 -13.24 26.31 24.77
N PRO A 290 -12.09 26.44 25.44
CA PRO A 290 -12.08 26.78 26.86
C PRO A 290 -12.76 28.13 27.12
N SER A 291 -13.22 28.35 28.35
CA SER A 291 -13.86 29.62 28.74
C SER A 291 -12.98 30.82 28.42
N GLY A 292 -13.54 31.80 27.70
CA GLY A 292 -12.85 33.01 27.26
C GLY A 292 -12.01 32.87 25.98
N TYR A 293 -11.89 31.67 25.41
CA TYR A 293 -11.17 31.44 24.17
C TYR A 293 -12.13 31.32 22.98
N ARG A 294 -11.67 31.77 21.81
CA ARG A 294 -12.34 31.58 20.52
C ARG A 294 -11.53 30.60 19.68
N LEU A 295 -12.21 29.67 19.00
CA LEU A 295 -11.56 28.75 18.07
C LEU A 295 -11.05 29.52 16.85
N GLU A 296 -9.76 29.39 16.54
CA GLU A 296 -9.18 29.97 15.32
C GLU A 296 -9.11 28.93 14.19
N GLY A 297 -8.90 27.65 14.52
CA GLY A 297 -8.92 26.58 13.53
C GLY A 297 -8.08 25.36 13.90
N ALA A 298 -8.00 24.42 12.96
CA ALA A 298 -7.12 23.27 13.04
C ALA A 298 -5.73 23.64 12.49
N ILE A 299 -4.67 23.24 13.18
CA ILE A 299 -3.29 23.50 12.76
C ILE A 299 -2.53 22.24 12.29
N GLY A 300 -3.14 21.06 12.47
CA GLY A 300 -2.61 19.76 12.09
C GLY A 300 -3.22 18.66 12.96
N LYS A 301 -2.53 17.52 13.10
CA LYS A 301 -2.96 16.40 13.96
C LYS A 301 -1.85 15.89 14.87
N VAL A 302 -2.22 15.45 16.07
CA VAL A 302 -1.34 14.86 17.09
C VAL A 302 -2.00 13.61 17.67
N PHE A 303 -1.24 12.74 18.34
CA PHE A 303 -1.86 11.62 19.07
C PHE A 303 -2.21 12.07 20.49
N ASP A 304 -3.36 11.62 21.02
CA ASP A 304 -3.75 11.88 22.41
C ASP A 304 -3.21 10.82 23.39
N LYS A 305 -2.58 9.77 22.84
CA LYS A 305 -1.91 8.70 23.59
C LYS A 305 -0.52 8.47 23.00
N LYS A 306 0.40 7.93 23.82
CA LYS A 306 1.76 7.63 23.38
C LYS A 306 1.73 6.58 22.28
N VAL A 307 2.40 6.87 21.16
CA VAL A 307 2.59 5.98 20.00
C VAL A 307 4.08 5.76 19.80
N ALA A 308 4.47 4.64 19.21
CA ALA A 308 5.88 4.39 18.89
C ALA A 308 6.47 5.55 18.05
N GLY A 309 7.66 6.03 18.44
CA GLY A 309 8.34 7.12 17.76
C GLY A 309 7.83 8.53 18.08
N THR A 310 6.83 8.68 18.96
CA THR A 310 6.37 9.99 19.42
C THR A 310 6.87 10.34 20.82
N ILE A 311 7.00 11.63 21.08
CA ILE A 311 7.39 12.23 22.35
C ILE A 311 6.28 13.18 22.83
N PRO A 312 6.13 13.40 24.15
CA PRO A 312 5.10 14.31 24.66
C PRO A 312 5.41 15.77 24.30
N LEU A 313 4.36 16.51 23.94
CA LEU A 313 4.32 17.97 23.96
C LEU A 313 3.70 18.40 25.28
N TYR A 314 4.53 18.86 26.20
CA TYR A 314 4.10 19.33 27.51
C TYR A 314 3.46 20.70 27.41
N LYS A 315 2.42 20.94 28.22
CA LYS A 315 1.76 22.24 28.39
C LYS A 315 2.06 22.80 29.77
N ALA A 316 2.30 24.09 29.86
CA ALA A 316 2.43 24.82 31.11
C ALA A 316 1.67 26.15 31.03
N TYR A 317 1.33 26.72 32.19
CA TYR A 317 0.58 27.96 32.28
C TYR A 317 1.15 28.88 33.35
N ASN A 318 1.31 30.15 33.01
CA ASN A 318 1.67 31.20 33.96
C ASN A 318 0.43 32.04 34.28
N ARG A 319 -0.04 31.97 35.53
CA ARG A 319 -1.27 32.66 35.96
C ARG A 319 -1.12 34.19 35.96
N ASN A 320 0.06 34.71 36.26
CA ASN A 320 0.32 36.14 36.33
C ASN A 320 0.41 36.75 34.94
N ALA A 321 1.12 36.08 34.02
CA ALA A 321 1.23 36.47 32.62
C ALA A 321 0.00 36.09 31.79
N LYS A 322 -0.89 35.24 32.32
CA LYS A 322 -2.03 34.64 31.61
C LYS A 322 -1.62 33.92 30.31
N ASN A 323 -0.43 33.33 30.26
CA ASN A 323 0.12 32.71 29.06
C ASN A 323 0.28 31.19 29.17
N HIS A 324 -0.11 30.48 28.11
CA HIS A 324 0.26 29.08 27.91
C HIS A 324 1.58 28.94 27.14
N PHE A 325 2.35 27.93 27.56
CA PHE A 325 3.65 27.57 27.00
C PHE A 325 3.68 26.07 26.67
N TYR A 326 4.30 25.70 25.55
CA TYR A 326 4.36 24.32 25.06
C TYR A 326 5.78 23.94 24.67
N SER A 327 6.26 22.79 25.15
CA SER A 327 7.59 22.30 24.81
C SER A 327 7.66 20.79 24.87
N THR A 328 8.53 20.21 24.04
CA THR A 328 8.92 18.80 24.11
C THR A 328 10.04 18.55 25.12
N ASN A 329 10.71 19.61 25.58
CA ASN A 329 11.75 19.54 26.60
C ASN A 329 11.13 19.67 28.00
N ARG A 330 11.13 18.56 28.76
CA ARG A 330 10.60 18.54 30.13
C ARG A 330 11.35 19.49 31.07
N GLY A 331 12.66 19.66 30.87
CA GLY A 331 13.49 20.57 31.66
C GLY A 331 13.14 22.04 31.40
N GLU A 332 12.81 22.40 30.16
CA GLU A 332 12.37 23.76 29.82
C GLU A 332 11.07 24.12 30.56
N VAL A 333 10.11 23.20 30.60
CA VAL A 333 8.86 23.37 31.37
C VAL A 333 9.12 23.44 32.87
N ALA A 334 10.00 22.60 33.41
CA ALA A 334 10.27 22.54 34.84
C ALA A 334 10.99 23.81 35.36
N ASN A 335 11.83 24.42 34.52
CA ASN A 335 12.64 25.58 34.89
C ASN A 335 12.04 26.93 34.45
N ALA A 336 10.89 26.92 33.76
CA ALA A 336 10.23 28.15 33.31
C ALA A 336 9.61 28.91 34.51
N ALA A 337 10.23 30.03 34.88
CA ALA A 337 9.81 30.83 36.04
C ALA A 337 8.33 31.26 35.95
N GLY A 338 7.55 30.96 36.99
CA GLY A 338 6.13 31.30 37.07
C GLY A 338 5.20 30.41 36.24
N TYR A 339 5.72 29.45 35.47
CA TYR A 339 4.90 28.48 34.73
C TYR A 339 4.66 27.22 35.56
N GLN A 340 3.41 26.78 35.59
CA GLN A 340 3.00 25.54 36.22
C GLN A 340 2.68 24.49 35.17
N TYR A 341 3.20 23.28 35.33
CA TYR A 341 2.91 22.17 34.44
C TYR A 341 1.42 21.79 34.46
N GLN A 342 0.83 21.63 33.27
CA GLN A 342 -0.59 21.32 33.07
C GLN A 342 -0.84 20.03 32.26
N GLY A 343 0.13 19.13 32.19
CA GLY A 343 -0.01 17.85 31.49
C GLY A 343 0.54 17.86 30.06
N VAL A 344 0.18 16.80 29.32
CA VAL A 344 0.57 16.59 27.93
C VAL A 344 -0.54 17.09 27.01
N ALA A 345 -0.25 18.01 26.10
CA ALA A 345 -1.19 18.52 25.10
C ALA A 345 -1.40 17.53 23.94
N GLY A 346 -0.39 16.70 23.67
CA GLY A 346 -0.42 15.66 22.66
C GLY A 346 0.93 14.96 22.53
N TYR A 347 1.00 13.92 21.72
CA TYR A 347 2.23 13.22 21.38
C TYR A 347 2.59 13.52 19.92
N VAL A 348 3.83 13.98 19.74
CA VAL A 348 4.36 14.61 18.52
C VAL A 348 5.69 13.96 18.13
N TYR A 349 6.24 14.30 16.96
CA TYR A 349 7.54 13.82 16.53
C TYR A 349 8.64 14.84 16.81
N SER A 350 9.83 14.38 17.21
CA SER A 350 11.02 15.23 17.38
C SER A 350 11.73 15.56 16.06
N SER A 351 11.42 14.83 14.99
CA SER A 351 12.12 14.92 13.71
C SER A 351 11.18 14.88 12.51
N ARG A 352 11.69 15.40 11.38
CA ARG A 352 11.04 15.35 10.06
C ARG A 352 10.75 13.89 9.65
N GLY A 353 9.78 13.71 8.76
CA GLY A 353 9.40 12.41 8.21
C GLY A 353 8.18 12.52 7.32
N SER A 354 7.80 11.42 6.66
CA SER A 354 6.63 11.41 5.77
C SER A 354 5.36 11.82 6.53
N GLY A 355 4.52 12.65 5.89
CA GLY A 355 3.27 13.16 6.45
C GLY A 355 3.43 14.16 7.61
N ARG A 356 4.65 14.53 7.99
CA ARG A 356 4.93 15.42 9.12
C ARG A 356 5.25 16.85 8.65
N ILE A 357 4.70 17.83 9.35
CA ILE A 357 4.94 19.25 9.15
C ILE A 357 5.50 19.89 10.43
N PRO A 358 6.40 20.87 10.31
CA PRO A 358 6.97 21.56 11.47
C PRO A 358 5.92 22.41 12.18
N LEU A 359 5.93 22.38 13.52
CA LEU A 359 5.25 23.34 14.38
C LEU A 359 6.29 24.37 14.86
N TYR A 360 6.16 25.60 14.38
CA TYR A 360 7.06 26.70 14.71
C TYR A 360 6.64 27.37 16.01
N ARG A 361 7.61 27.81 16.83
CA ARG A 361 7.38 28.59 18.05
C ARG A 361 7.81 30.03 17.83
N PHE A 362 6.99 30.96 18.32
CA PHE A 362 7.24 32.38 18.35
C PHE A 362 6.94 32.95 19.73
N TYR A 363 7.64 34.01 20.12
CA TYR A 363 7.47 34.66 21.41
C TYR A 363 7.41 36.18 21.28
N ASN A 364 6.47 36.81 21.98
CA ASN A 364 6.36 38.26 22.11
C ASN A 364 6.62 38.65 23.57
N SER A 365 7.77 39.30 23.81
CA SER A 365 8.20 39.70 25.15
C SER A 365 7.41 40.87 25.73
N THR A 366 6.77 41.69 24.90
CA THR A 366 5.99 42.86 25.35
C THR A 366 4.70 42.45 26.03
N VAL A 367 4.02 41.44 25.49
CA VAL A 367 2.76 40.91 26.03
C VAL A 367 2.93 39.56 26.73
N VAL A 368 4.17 39.05 26.78
CA VAL A 368 4.54 37.75 27.37
C VAL A 368 3.67 36.62 26.80
N ASN A 369 3.63 36.50 25.47
CA ASN A 369 2.84 35.47 24.79
C ASN A 369 3.69 34.53 23.92
N HIS A 370 3.41 33.23 24.01
CA HIS A 370 3.87 32.24 23.05
C HIS A 370 2.81 31.90 22.01
N PHE A 371 3.24 31.83 20.76
CA PHE A 371 2.44 31.51 19.59
C PHE A 371 3.05 30.35 18.82
N TYR A 372 2.21 29.43 18.31
CA TYR A 372 2.63 28.24 17.58
C TYR A 372 1.82 28.08 16.30
N THR A 373 2.50 27.85 15.19
CA THR A 373 1.86 27.72 13.88
C THR A 373 2.62 26.77 12.97
N THR A 374 1.92 26.14 12.03
CA THR A 374 2.52 25.38 10.93
C THR A 374 2.80 26.26 9.70
N ASN A 375 2.30 27.50 9.70
CA ASN A 375 2.58 28.51 8.68
C ASN A 375 3.66 29.49 9.18
N ARG A 376 4.91 29.31 8.71
CA ARG A 376 6.02 30.17 9.13
C ARG A 376 5.82 31.64 8.77
N ASN A 377 5.13 31.92 7.65
CA ASN A 377 4.89 33.29 7.20
C ASN A 377 3.89 34.01 8.10
N GLU A 378 2.90 33.30 8.65
CA GLU A 378 1.97 33.85 9.64
C GLU A 378 2.71 34.36 10.87
N GLY A 379 3.60 33.54 11.45
CA GLY A 379 4.36 33.96 12.63
C GLY A 379 5.38 35.07 12.35
N ASN A 380 6.02 35.06 11.17
CA ASN A 380 6.92 36.14 10.78
C ASN A 380 6.20 37.48 10.56
N GLY A 381 4.94 37.45 10.11
CA GLY A 381 4.11 38.63 9.92
C GLY A 381 3.43 39.15 11.19
N ALA A 382 3.46 38.38 12.29
CA ALA A 382 2.81 38.75 13.54
C ALA A 382 3.61 39.82 14.29
N ALA A 383 3.02 41.00 14.45
CA ALA A 383 3.69 42.14 15.07
C ALA A 383 4.19 41.82 16.50
N GLY A 384 5.48 42.08 16.73
CA GLY A 384 6.14 41.88 18.03
C GLY A 384 6.52 40.43 18.36
N TYR A 385 6.16 39.45 17.53
CA TYR A 385 6.55 38.06 17.72
C TYR A 385 7.91 37.78 17.08
N ARG A 386 8.80 37.14 17.84
CA ARG A 386 10.12 36.70 17.39
C ARG A 386 10.13 35.20 17.21
N TYR A 387 10.72 34.73 16.10
CA TYR A 387 10.87 33.30 15.82
C TYR A 387 11.87 32.65 16.79
N GLU A 388 11.48 31.55 17.42
CA GLU A 388 12.31 30.80 18.38
C GLU A 388 12.75 29.42 17.88
N GLY A 389 12.25 28.98 16.72
CA GLY A 389 12.65 27.70 16.12
C GLY A 389 11.48 26.75 15.84
N VAL A 390 11.83 25.51 15.56
CA VAL A 390 10.86 24.40 15.40
C VAL A 390 10.68 23.74 16.77
N ALA A 391 9.47 23.80 17.31
CA ALA A 391 9.16 23.18 18.60
C ALA A 391 9.07 21.64 18.49
N CYS A 392 8.44 21.16 17.41
CA CYS A 392 8.25 19.75 17.10
C CYS A 392 7.72 19.57 15.67
N TYR A 393 7.36 18.33 15.32
CA TYR A 393 6.69 17.97 14.07
C TYR A 393 5.35 17.28 14.37
N ILE A 394 4.29 17.76 13.72
CA ILE A 394 2.92 17.23 13.82
C ILE A 394 2.48 16.67 12.47
N LEU A 395 1.36 15.94 12.40
CA LEU A 395 0.83 15.42 11.14
C LEU A 395 -0.03 16.47 10.43
N ARG A 396 -0.12 16.37 9.09
CA ARG A 396 -1.04 17.19 8.29
C ARG A 396 -2.51 16.94 8.62
#